data_AF-A0A3D5L0I3-F1
#
_entry.id   AF-A0A3D5L0I3-F1
#
_cell.length_a   1.000
_cell.length_b   1.000
_cell.length_c   1.000
_cell.angle_alpha   90.00
_cell.angle_beta   90.00
_cell.angle_gamma   90.00
#
_symmetry.space_group_name_H-M   'P 1'
#
loop_
_entity.id
_entity.type
_entity.pdbx_description
1 polymer ?
#
loop_
_entity_poly.entity_id
_entity_poly.type
_entity_poly.pdbx_seq_one_letter_code
_entity_poly.pdbx_strand_id
1 'polypeptide(L)'
;MSYENEDIQKAQEIFSVLVEKHELSEEANPSLYRAFTQSAEVQMLVKQQGEFSRCDIERYADVIYLIPKEDNLYFGYSRQELKERLCRSNAMNRDYYLAMFVILVILVEFYDGQGTSARTRDFLRTGDLQNKISSYLKEGCDRYDRNEQARVGMAFSEMQHAWESLRSDNALSRRRTTKEGFLYNILHFLEEQGLIAYIEKDEMIKTMPKLDHFMDWNLLNRVNYERVLSVLRHTGEEESDE
;
A
#
# COMPACT_ATOMS: atom_id res chain seq x y z
N MET A 1 -17.59 31.12 -13.50
CA MET A 1 -18.76 30.38 -13.00
C MET A 1 -19.06 30.90 -11.60
N SER A 2 -20.34 31.11 -11.27
CA SER A 2 -20.78 31.52 -9.93
C SER A 2 -21.27 30.26 -9.21
N TYR A 3 -20.72 29.94 -8.05
CA TYR A 3 -21.20 28.83 -7.22
C TYR A 3 -22.34 29.29 -6.32
N GLU A 4 -23.32 28.44 -6.06
CA GLU A 4 -24.31 28.73 -5.04
C GLU A 4 -23.70 28.55 -3.64
N ASN A 5 -24.21 29.27 -2.65
CA ASN A 5 -23.70 29.15 -1.27
C ASN A 5 -23.88 27.72 -0.74
N GLU A 6 -24.97 27.07 -1.13
CA GLU A 6 -25.25 25.67 -0.78
C GLU A 6 -24.20 24.70 -1.35
N ASP A 7 -23.71 24.91 -2.57
CA ASP A 7 -22.67 24.07 -3.17
C ASP A 7 -21.36 24.18 -2.40
N ILE A 8 -21.00 25.41 -2.00
CA ILE A 8 -19.80 25.69 -1.22
C ILE A 8 -19.89 25.01 0.14
N GLN A 9 -21.04 25.12 0.82
CA GLN A 9 -21.25 24.50 2.13
C GLN A 9 -21.15 22.97 2.04
N LYS A 10 -21.83 22.33 1.08
CA LYS A 10 -21.75 20.88 0.87
C LYS A 10 -20.32 20.42 0.56
N ALA A 11 -19.59 21.15 -0.28
CA ALA A 11 -18.21 20.83 -0.58
C ALA A 11 -17.33 20.87 0.67
N GLN A 12 -17.49 21.91 1.51
CA GLN A 12 -16.76 22.02 2.79
C GLN A 12 -17.11 20.89 3.76
N GLU A 13 -18.38 20.50 3.86
CA GLU A 13 -18.81 19.39 4.71
C GLU A 13 -18.20 18.06 4.23
N ILE A 14 -18.24 17.78 2.92
CA ILE A 14 -17.59 16.59 2.32
C ILE A 14 -16.10 16.59 2.64
N PHE A 15 -15.40 17.70 2.38
CA PHE A 15 -13.96 17.79 2.59
C PHE A 15 -13.58 17.65 4.07
N SER A 16 -14.39 18.18 4.98
CA SER A 16 -14.17 18.00 6.43
C SER A 16 -14.24 16.53 6.84
N VAL A 17 -15.22 15.77 6.33
CA VAL A 17 -15.32 14.32 6.59
C VAL A 17 -14.12 13.59 6.01
N LEU A 18 -13.71 13.94 4.79
CA LEU A 18 -12.55 13.35 4.12
C LEU A 18 -11.25 13.62 4.88
N VAL A 19 -11.06 14.81 5.44
CA VAL A 19 -9.90 15.15 6.27
C VAL A 19 -9.87 14.34 7.58
N GLU A 20 -11.03 14.12 8.20
CA GLU A 20 -11.12 13.38 9.46
C GLU A 20 -10.94 11.87 9.26
N LYS A 21 -11.60 11.31 8.23
CA LYS A 21 -11.75 9.85 8.06
C LYS A 21 -10.96 9.28 6.90
N HIS A 22 -10.39 10.12 6.04
CA HIS A 22 -9.72 9.75 4.79
C HIS A 22 -10.65 9.09 3.75
N GLU A 23 -11.92 8.91 4.07
CA GLU A 23 -12.92 8.32 3.20
C GLU A 23 -14.34 8.77 3.57
N LEU A 24 -15.24 8.74 2.58
CA LEU A 24 -16.67 8.99 2.72
C LEU A 24 -17.41 7.92 1.91
N SER A 25 -18.10 7.00 2.60
CA SER A 25 -18.94 5.98 1.95
C SER A 25 -20.39 6.42 1.82
N GLU A 26 -21.06 5.90 0.79
CA GLU A 26 -22.51 6.09 0.57
C GLU A 26 -23.32 5.54 1.75
N GLU A 27 -22.92 4.41 2.34
CA GLU A 27 -23.59 3.83 3.50
C GLU A 27 -23.51 4.76 4.73
N ALA A 28 -22.32 5.32 5.01
CA ALA A 28 -22.12 6.16 6.19
C ALA A 28 -22.73 7.55 6.04
N ASN A 29 -22.68 8.14 4.84
CA ASN A 29 -23.19 9.49 4.58
C ASN A 29 -23.87 9.60 3.19
N PRO A 30 -25.08 9.06 3.01
CA PRO A 30 -25.75 9.02 1.70
C PRO A 30 -25.98 10.39 1.07
N SER A 31 -26.28 11.40 1.90
CA SER A 31 -26.55 12.77 1.43
C SER A 31 -25.32 13.44 0.84
N LEU A 32 -24.20 13.41 1.57
CA LEU A 32 -22.93 14.00 1.14
C LEU A 32 -22.34 13.24 -0.05
N TYR A 33 -22.43 11.92 -0.03
CA TYR A 33 -22.03 11.09 -1.17
C TYR A 33 -22.82 11.44 -2.44
N ARG A 34 -24.14 11.57 -2.32
CA ARG A 34 -25.00 11.98 -3.44
C ARG A 34 -24.63 13.38 -3.94
N ALA A 35 -24.37 14.33 -3.04
CA ALA A 35 -23.96 15.67 -3.41
C ALA A 35 -22.66 15.68 -4.24
N PHE A 36 -21.64 14.92 -3.82
CA PHE A 36 -20.38 14.79 -4.57
C PHE A 36 -20.57 14.12 -5.93
N THR A 37 -21.51 13.19 -6.06
CA THR A 37 -21.66 12.36 -7.27
C THR A 37 -22.64 12.94 -8.29
N GLN A 38 -23.59 13.78 -7.87
CA GLN A 38 -24.65 14.31 -8.72
C GLN A 38 -24.49 15.81 -9.03
N SER A 39 -23.68 16.56 -8.29
CA SER A 39 -23.35 17.97 -8.59
C SER A 39 -21.91 18.09 -9.06
N ALA A 40 -21.73 18.58 -10.29
CA ALA A 40 -20.41 18.82 -10.86
C ALA A 40 -19.69 19.98 -10.15
N GLU A 41 -20.45 20.97 -9.68
CA GLU A 41 -19.97 22.12 -8.92
C GLU A 41 -19.40 21.69 -7.57
N VAL A 42 -20.16 20.91 -6.79
CA VAL A 42 -19.71 20.35 -5.51
C VAL A 42 -18.49 19.47 -5.72
N GLN A 43 -18.52 18.57 -6.71
CA GLN A 43 -17.39 17.70 -7.00
C GLN A 43 -16.11 18.50 -7.31
N MET A 44 -16.21 19.51 -8.18
CA MET A 44 -15.09 20.34 -8.56
C MET A 44 -14.53 21.12 -7.36
N LEU A 45 -15.39 21.69 -6.52
CA LEU A 45 -14.97 22.41 -5.32
C LEU A 45 -14.23 21.50 -4.34
N VAL A 46 -14.74 20.30 -4.10
CA VAL A 46 -14.09 19.30 -3.24
C VAL A 46 -12.72 18.92 -3.83
N LYS A 47 -12.65 18.58 -5.12
CA LYS A 47 -11.37 18.24 -5.79
C LYS A 47 -10.36 19.40 -5.74
N GLN A 48 -10.81 20.65 -5.86
CA GLN A 48 -9.94 21.83 -5.69
C GLN A 48 -9.39 21.94 -4.26
N GLN A 49 -10.21 21.68 -3.24
CA GLN A 49 -9.76 21.66 -1.84
C GLN A 49 -8.72 20.55 -1.60
N GLY A 50 -8.91 19.38 -2.23
CA GLY A 50 -7.91 18.31 -2.27
C GLY A 50 -6.59 18.80 -2.86
N GLU A 51 -6.62 19.43 -4.04
CA GLU A 51 -5.41 19.93 -4.70
C GLU A 51 -4.63 20.95 -3.85
N PHE A 52 -5.33 21.93 -3.25
CA PHE A 52 -4.71 22.88 -2.33
C PHE A 52 -4.08 22.20 -1.11
N SER A 53 -4.65 21.08 -0.70
CA SER A 53 -4.19 20.27 0.42
C SER A 53 -3.17 19.20 0.01
N ARG A 54 -2.75 19.17 -1.27
CA ARG A 54 -1.88 18.15 -1.87
C ARG A 54 -2.42 16.73 -1.70
N CYS A 55 -3.72 16.56 -1.92
CA CYS A 55 -4.39 15.26 -1.92
C CYS A 55 -5.20 15.10 -3.20
N ASP A 56 -5.27 13.87 -3.69
CA ASP A 56 -6.21 13.48 -4.74
C ASP A 56 -7.53 13.05 -4.08
N ILE A 57 -8.65 13.38 -4.72
CA ILE A 57 -9.99 12.96 -4.27
C ILE A 57 -10.62 12.14 -5.36
N GLU A 58 -10.71 10.85 -5.12
CA GLU A 58 -11.18 9.88 -6.10
C GLU A 58 -12.27 8.98 -5.54
N ARG A 59 -13.21 8.62 -6.42
CA ARG A 59 -14.33 7.75 -6.09
C ARG A 59 -14.07 6.36 -6.65
N TYR A 60 -14.22 5.34 -5.81
CA TYR A 60 -14.29 3.94 -6.22
C TYR A 60 -15.56 3.31 -5.66
N ALA A 61 -16.37 2.74 -6.56
CA ALA A 61 -17.67 2.20 -6.23
C ALA A 61 -18.50 3.20 -5.39
N ASP A 62 -18.82 2.84 -4.16
CA ASP A 62 -19.63 3.54 -3.16
C ASP A 62 -18.80 4.35 -2.15
N VAL A 63 -17.50 4.55 -2.39
CA VAL A 63 -16.59 5.26 -1.48
C VAL A 63 -15.81 6.37 -2.20
N ILE A 64 -15.69 7.52 -1.57
CA ILE A 64 -14.82 8.63 -1.98
C ILE A 64 -13.63 8.67 -1.03
N TYR A 65 -12.41 8.69 -1.56
CA TYR A 65 -11.18 8.69 -0.77
C TYR A 65 -10.44 10.01 -0.88
N LEU A 66 -9.78 10.40 0.22
CA LEU A 66 -8.73 11.42 0.24
C LEU A 66 -7.39 10.71 0.24
N ILE A 67 -6.62 10.88 -0.84
CA ILE A 67 -5.34 10.19 -1.05
C ILE A 67 -4.23 11.24 -1.00
N PRO A 68 -3.38 11.26 0.04
CA PRO A 68 -2.25 12.18 0.10
C PRO A 68 -1.25 11.92 -1.03
N LYS A 69 -0.78 12.99 -1.68
CA LYS A 69 0.34 12.90 -2.65
C LYS A 69 1.63 12.50 -1.92
N GLU A 70 2.61 11.98 -2.65
CA GLU A 70 3.86 11.44 -2.07
C GLU A 70 4.65 12.45 -1.22
N ASP A 71 4.55 13.74 -1.52
CA ASP A 71 5.22 14.83 -0.79
C ASP A 71 4.39 15.43 0.36
N ASN A 72 3.19 14.88 0.61
CA ASN A 72 2.28 15.39 1.62
C ASN A 72 2.54 14.77 3.00
N LEU A 73 3.41 15.41 3.77
CA LEU A 73 3.75 14.99 5.14
C LEU A 73 2.68 15.33 6.19
N TYR A 74 1.63 16.07 5.83
CA TYR A 74 0.57 16.45 6.78
C TYR A 74 -0.48 15.35 6.90
N PHE A 75 -0.92 14.80 5.77
CA PHE A 75 -1.87 13.67 5.73
C PHE A 75 -1.19 12.31 5.48
N GLY A 76 0.05 12.32 5.00
CA GLY A 76 0.87 11.13 4.82
C GLY A 76 1.82 10.90 5.99
N TYR A 77 2.88 10.13 5.72
CA TYR A 77 3.91 9.83 6.69
C TYR A 77 5.29 10.21 6.16
N SER A 78 6.09 10.83 7.00
CA SER A 78 7.52 10.93 6.76
C SER A 78 8.18 9.56 6.82
N ARG A 79 9.33 9.43 6.15
CA ARG A 79 10.18 8.24 6.25
C ARG A 79 10.52 7.88 7.71
N GLN A 80 10.71 8.88 8.55
CA GLN A 80 11.04 8.68 9.96
C GLN A 80 9.85 8.05 10.71
N GLU A 81 8.65 8.60 10.54
CA GLU A 81 7.44 8.08 11.18
C GLU A 81 7.12 6.65 10.72
N LEU A 82 7.23 6.36 9.42
CA LEU A 82 7.06 5.00 8.91
C LEU A 82 8.09 4.05 9.53
N LYS A 83 9.35 4.46 9.64
CA LYS A 83 10.39 3.64 10.27
C LYS A 83 10.07 3.35 11.74
N GLU A 84 9.57 4.34 12.48
CA GLU A 84 9.19 4.18 13.89
C GLU A 84 7.98 3.25 14.08
N ARG A 85 6.99 3.33 13.19
CA ARG A 85 5.82 2.45 13.22
C ARG A 85 6.16 1.02 12.83
N LEU A 86 6.88 0.84 11.72
CA LEU A 86 7.10 -0.46 11.09
C LEU A 86 8.28 -1.25 11.68
N CYS A 87 9.34 -0.57 12.12
CA CYS A 87 10.60 -1.21 12.48
C CYS A 87 10.87 -1.16 13.99
N ARG A 88 11.90 -1.86 14.47
CA ARG A 88 12.38 -1.75 15.87
C ARG A 88 12.92 -0.35 16.21
N SER A 89 12.99 -0.05 17.51
CA SER A 89 13.71 1.14 18.00
C SER A 89 15.15 1.16 17.48
N ASN A 90 15.65 2.35 17.12
CA ASN A 90 16.97 2.55 16.48
C ASN A 90 17.16 1.78 15.15
N ALA A 91 16.07 1.51 14.42
CA ALA A 91 16.13 0.93 13.09
C ALA A 91 17.02 1.75 12.13
N MET A 92 17.78 1.03 11.31
CA MET A 92 18.59 1.58 10.23
C MET A 92 17.78 1.69 8.94
N ASN A 93 18.35 2.35 7.94
CA ASN A 93 17.71 2.49 6.62
C ASN A 93 17.40 1.13 5.96
N ARG A 94 18.26 0.12 6.16
CA ARG A 94 18.02 -1.23 5.66
C ARG A 94 16.78 -1.91 6.26
N ASP A 95 16.46 -1.63 7.53
CA ASP A 95 15.28 -2.19 8.18
C ASP A 95 14.01 -1.56 7.56
N TYR A 96 14.04 -0.25 7.27
CA TYR A 96 12.96 0.43 6.55
C TYR A 96 12.77 -0.10 5.13
N TYR A 97 13.86 -0.29 4.37
CA TYR A 97 13.78 -0.85 3.02
C TYR A 97 13.20 -2.27 3.04
N LEU A 98 13.61 -3.09 4.01
CA LEU A 98 13.02 -4.40 4.22
C LEU A 98 11.51 -4.31 4.53
N ALA A 99 11.06 -3.36 5.35
CA ALA A 99 9.63 -3.19 5.63
C ALA A 99 8.84 -2.81 4.37
N MET A 100 9.35 -1.89 3.56
CA MET A 100 8.74 -1.51 2.28
C MET A 100 8.70 -2.70 1.31
N PHE A 101 9.78 -3.49 1.28
CA PHE A 101 9.86 -4.70 0.48
C PHE A 101 8.81 -5.74 0.91
N VAL A 102 8.60 -5.95 2.21
CA VAL A 102 7.54 -6.83 2.70
C VAL A 102 6.16 -6.38 2.22
N ILE A 103 5.85 -5.07 2.30
CA ILE A 103 4.59 -4.52 1.79
C ILE A 103 4.48 -4.81 0.29
N LEU A 104 5.55 -4.60 -0.48
CA LEU A 104 5.57 -4.89 -1.91
C LEU A 104 5.31 -6.37 -2.23
N VAL A 105 5.90 -7.29 -1.46
CA VAL A 105 5.66 -8.73 -1.60
C VAL A 105 4.21 -9.07 -1.30
N ILE A 106 3.59 -8.47 -0.28
CA ILE A 106 2.15 -8.64 -0.01
C ILE A 106 1.33 -8.23 -1.23
N LEU A 107 1.62 -7.06 -1.81
CA LEU A 107 0.91 -6.60 -3.01
C LEU A 107 1.07 -7.58 -4.19
N VAL A 108 2.27 -8.04 -4.49
CA VAL A 108 2.49 -8.96 -5.62
C VAL A 108 1.93 -10.37 -5.38
N GLU A 109 1.80 -10.80 -4.12
CA GLU A 109 1.19 -12.08 -3.79
C GLU A 109 -0.35 -12.05 -3.82
N PHE A 110 -0.98 -10.87 -3.67
CA PHE A 110 -2.42 -10.69 -3.81
C PHE A 110 -2.87 -10.26 -5.20
N TYR A 111 -2.02 -9.54 -5.93
CA TYR A 111 -2.37 -8.92 -7.20
C TYR A 111 -1.41 -9.31 -8.32
N ASP A 112 -1.92 -9.92 -9.39
CA ASP A 112 -1.12 -10.37 -10.54
C ASP A 112 -1.34 -9.55 -11.84
N GLY A 113 -2.14 -8.49 -11.76
CA GLY A 113 -2.40 -7.54 -12.86
C GLY A 113 -3.00 -8.18 -14.13
N GLN A 114 -3.47 -9.42 -14.08
CA GLN A 114 -4.05 -10.15 -15.21
C GLN A 114 -5.54 -10.43 -14.93
N GLY A 115 -6.45 -9.69 -15.58
CA GLY A 115 -7.90 -9.97 -15.55
C GLY A 115 -8.79 -8.75 -15.31
N THR A 116 -10.09 -8.99 -15.13
CA THR A 116 -11.11 -7.96 -14.83
C THR A 116 -11.08 -7.45 -13.38
N SER A 117 -10.39 -8.16 -12.49
CA SER A 117 -10.07 -7.72 -11.12
C SER A 117 -8.58 -7.93 -10.91
N ALA A 118 -7.91 -6.99 -10.26
CA ALA A 118 -6.48 -7.12 -10.00
C ALA A 118 -6.15 -8.25 -9.00
N ARG A 119 -7.11 -8.68 -8.16
CA ARG A 119 -6.90 -9.62 -7.05
C ARG A 119 -6.98 -11.07 -7.51
N THR A 120 -5.97 -11.87 -7.16
CA THR A 120 -5.85 -13.27 -7.61
C THR A 120 -5.76 -14.29 -6.50
N ARG A 121 -5.77 -13.83 -5.25
CA ARG A 121 -5.79 -14.68 -4.06
C ARG A 121 -6.72 -14.11 -3.00
N ASP A 122 -7.47 -14.97 -2.32
CA ASP A 122 -8.41 -14.54 -1.27
C ASP A 122 -7.75 -14.37 0.10
N PHE A 123 -6.68 -15.12 0.37
CA PHE A 123 -5.92 -15.00 1.62
C PHE A 123 -4.46 -15.47 1.46
N LEU A 124 -3.58 -14.97 2.31
CA LEU A 124 -2.18 -15.39 2.41
C LEU A 124 -1.86 -15.77 3.86
N ARG A 125 -1.17 -16.89 4.09
CA ARG A 125 -0.70 -17.25 5.43
C ARG A 125 0.62 -16.54 5.75
N THR A 126 0.82 -16.14 7.00
CA THR A 126 2.05 -15.47 7.45
C THR A 126 3.30 -16.34 7.19
N GLY A 127 3.21 -17.66 7.40
CA GLY A 127 4.30 -18.58 7.08
C GLY A 127 4.66 -18.61 5.58
N ASP A 128 3.66 -18.56 4.70
CA ASP A 128 3.88 -18.50 3.25
C ASP A 128 4.51 -17.17 2.84
N LEU A 129 4.05 -16.06 3.44
CA LEU A 129 4.65 -14.74 3.25
C LEU A 129 6.13 -14.74 3.66
N GLN A 130 6.47 -15.34 4.80
CA GLN A 130 7.84 -15.44 5.29
C GLN A 130 8.75 -16.20 4.31
N ASN A 131 8.24 -17.30 3.74
CA ASN A 131 8.94 -18.08 2.73
C ASN A 131 9.13 -17.28 1.43
N LYS A 132 8.09 -16.58 0.98
CA LYS A 132 8.14 -15.72 -0.22
C LYS A 132 9.13 -14.58 -0.10
N ILE A 133 9.14 -13.88 1.04
CA ILE A 133 10.13 -12.83 1.31
C ILE A 133 11.55 -13.39 1.20
N SER A 134 11.79 -14.56 1.82
CA SER A 134 13.10 -15.21 1.78
C SER A 134 13.51 -15.61 0.35
N SER A 135 12.58 -16.13 -0.45
CA SER A 135 12.80 -16.48 -1.87
C SER A 135 13.13 -15.24 -2.69
N TYR A 136 12.30 -14.20 -2.63
CA TYR A 136 12.49 -12.99 -3.44
C TYR A 136 13.76 -12.22 -3.09
N LEU A 137 14.14 -12.18 -1.81
CA LEU A 137 15.41 -11.58 -1.40
C LEU A 137 16.61 -12.35 -1.96
N LYS A 138 16.57 -13.69 -1.89
CA LYS A 138 17.63 -14.55 -2.42
C LYS A 138 17.73 -14.42 -3.94
N GLU A 139 16.61 -14.53 -4.65
CA GLU A 139 16.54 -14.36 -6.10
C GLU A 139 17.07 -13.00 -6.54
N GLY A 140 16.71 -11.92 -5.83
CA GLY A 140 17.22 -10.57 -6.10
C GLY A 140 18.73 -10.44 -5.89
N CYS A 141 19.30 -11.09 -4.88
CA CYS A 141 20.75 -11.11 -4.65
C CYS A 141 21.51 -11.98 -5.66
N ASP A 142 20.92 -13.10 -6.10
CA ASP A 142 21.52 -13.98 -7.10
C ASP A 142 21.46 -13.35 -8.51
N ARG A 143 20.40 -12.57 -8.79
CA ARG A 143 20.13 -11.97 -10.10
C ARG A 143 20.84 -10.64 -10.32
N TYR A 144 20.97 -9.80 -9.29
CA TYR A 144 21.52 -8.46 -9.42
C TYR A 144 22.79 -8.30 -8.58
N ASP A 145 23.89 -7.96 -9.23
CA ASP A 145 25.09 -7.53 -8.51
C ASP A 145 24.85 -6.18 -7.79
N ARG A 146 25.80 -5.75 -6.94
CA ARG A 146 25.62 -4.51 -6.16
C ARG A 146 25.47 -3.25 -7.02
N ASN A 147 26.08 -3.21 -8.21
CA ASN A 147 25.99 -2.06 -9.11
C ASN A 147 24.62 -2.04 -9.81
N GLU A 148 24.13 -3.21 -10.23
CA GLU A 148 22.81 -3.37 -10.82
C GLU A 148 21.69 -3.08 -9.82
N GLN A 149 21.86 -3.53 -8.57
CA GLN A 149 20.98 -3.19 -7.46
C GLN A 149 20.83 -1.67 -7.27
N ALA A 150 21.94 -0.92 -7.34
CA ALA A 150 21.90 0.54 -7.28
C ALA A 150 21.16 1.15 -8.48
N ARG A 151 21.33 0.59 -9.69
CA ARG A 151 20.65 1.05 -10.90
C ARG A 151 19.14 0.82 -10.86
N VAL A 152 18.70 -0.33 -10.35
CA VAL A 152 17.29 -0.70 -10.22
C VAL A 152 16.64 -0.06 -8.98
N GLY A 153 17.44 0.54 -8.08
CA GLY A 153 16.96 1.20 -6.87
C GLY A 153 16.57 0.23 -5.75
N MET A 154 17.06 -1.02 -5.80
CA MET A 154 16.70 -2.09 -4.87
C MET A 154 17.95 -2.61 -4.17
N ALA A 155 18.03 -2.42 -2.85
CA ALA A 155 19.18 -2.87 -2.05
C ALA A 155 18.97 -4.30 -1.51
N PHE A 156 18.79 -5.28 -2.40
CA PHE A 156 18.49 -6.68 -2.03
C PHE A 156 19.49 -7.24 -1.02
N SER A 157 20.78 -6.98 -1.17
CA SER A 157 21.80 -7.50 -0.24
C SER A 157 21.68 -6.90 1.17
N GLU A 158 21.36 -5.61 1.28
CA GLU A 158 21.15 -4.96 2.58
C GLU A 158 19.86 -5.42 3.25
N MET A 159 18.80 -5.63 2.45
CA MET A 159 17.52 -6.16 2.93
C MET A 159 17.64 -7.63 3.37
N GLN A 160 18.36 -8.45 2.61
CA GLN A 160 18.64 -9.84 2.98
C GLN A 160 19.43 -9.92 4.28
N HIS A 161 20.48 -9.11 4.43
CA HIS A 161 21.23 -9.04 5.68
C HIS A 161 20.35 -8.61 6.86
N ALA A 162 19.46 -7.63 6.66
CA ALA A 162 18.50 -7.21 7.69
C ALA A 162 17.53 -8.34 8.06
N TRP A 163 17.03 -9.08 7.07
CA TRP A 163 16.11 -10.20 7.26
C TRP A 163 16.74 -11.39 7.98
N GLU A 164 17.97 -11.75 7.64
CA GLU A 164 18.73 -12.84 8.27
C GLU A 164 19.19 -12.48 9.69
N SER A 165 19.34 -11.20 9.99
CA SER A 165 19.64 -10.72 11.35
C SER A 165 18.46 -10.86 12.31
N LEU A 166 17.23 -11.03 11.80
CA LEU A 166 16.06 -11.29 12.62
C LEU A 166 16.09 -12.74 13.11
N ARG A 167 15.85 -12.92 14.41
CA ARG A 167 15.75 -14.26 15.00
C ARG A 167 14.51 -14.97 14.45
N SER A 168 14.61 -16.27 14.26
CA SER A 168 13.43 -17.12 14.14
C SER A 168 13.08 -17.58 15.55
N ASP A 169 11.88 -17.26 16.01
CA ASP A 169 11.37 -17.64 17.33
C ASP A 169 10.04 -18.39 17.13
N ASN A 170 9.24 -18.53 18.17
CA ASN A 170 7.91 -19.11 18.04
C ASN A 170 7.00 -18.20 17.22
N ALA A 171 6.05 -18.78 16.46
CA ALA A 171 5.10 -18.08 15.59
C ALA A 171 4.32 -16.93 16.28
N LEU A 172 4.15 -17.01 17.60
CA LEU A 172 3.46 -16.03 18.43
C LEU A 172 4.36 -14.88 18.92
N SER A 173 5.64 -14.82 18.52
CA SER A 173 6.55 -13.77 18.96
C SER A 173 6.13 -12.42 18.39
N ARG A 174 5.82 -11.47 19.29
CA ARG A 174 5.55 -10.07 18.94
C ARG A 174 6.80 -9.18 19.03
N ARG A 175 7.98 -9.78 19.26
CA ARG A 175 9.23 -9.02 19.41
C ARG A 175 9.71 -8.51 18.06
N ARG A 176 9.93 -7.20 17.93
CA ARG A 176 10.43 -6.57 16.68
C ARG A 176 11.80 -7.08 16.19
N THR A 177 12.48 -7.89 16.98
CA THR A 177 13.78 -8.53 16.67
C THR A 177 13.64 -9.95 16.10
N THR A 178 12.41 -10.45 15.98
CA THR A 178 12.07 -11.75 15.38
C THR A 178 11.39 -11.52 14.03
N LYS A 179 11.44 -12.49 13.12
CA LYS A 179 10.75 -12.39 11.81
C LYS A 179 9.26 -12.25 12.00
N GLU A 180 8.70 -13.05 12.90
CA GLU A 180 7.29 -13.09 13.28
C GLU A 180 6.84 -11.73 13.80
N GLY A 181 7.60 -11.17 14.76
CA GLY A 181 7.26 -9.87 15.34
C GLY A 181 7.47 -8.72 14.36
N PHE A 182 8.46 -8.80 13.46
CA PHE A 182 8.63 -7.80 12.41
C PHE A 182 7.43 -7.78 11.47
N LEU A 183 7.00 -8.95 10.97
CA LEU A 183 5.80 -9.07 10.13
C LEU A 183 4.54 -8.62 10.87
N TYR A 184 4.38 -9.00 12.15
CA TYR A 184 3.25 -8.58 12.97
C TYR A 184 3.07 -7.06 12.99
N ASN A 185 4.15 -6.27 13.17
CA ASN A 185 4.02 -4.80 13.18
C ASN A 185 3.61 -4.24 11.82
N ILE A 186 4.13 -4.81 10.72
CA ILE A 186 3.77 -4.37 9.37
C ILE A 186 2.30 -4.69 9.10
N LEU A 187 1.87 -5.91 9.40
CA LEU A 187 0.50 -6.35 9.18
C LEU A 187 -0.49 -5.55 10.02
N HIS A 188 -0.19 -5.33 11.30
CA HIS A 188 -1.05 -4.53 12.16
C HIS A 188 -1.12 -3.06 11.72
N PHE A 189 0.00 -2.48 11.28
CA PHE A 189 -0.02 -1.14 10.70
C PHE A 189 -0.93 -1.08 9.45
N LEU A 190 -0.81 -2.02 8.52
CA LEU A 190 -1.66 -2.06 7.32
C LEU A 190 -3.14 -2.28 7.68
N GLU A 191 -3.42 -3.04 8.73
CA GLU A 191 -4.77 -3.24 9.27
C GLU A 191 -5.34 -1.96 9.89
N GLU A 192 -4.55 -1.21 10.68
CA GLU A 192 -4.92 0.11 11.19
C GLU A 192 -5.24 1.11 10.06
N GLN A 193 -4.57 0.98 8.91
CA GLN A 193 -4.86 1.77 7.72
C GLN A 193 -6.11 1.28 6.94
N GLY A 194 -6.72 0.17 7.36
CA GLY A 194 -7.88 -0.44 6.70
C GLY A 194 -7.55 -1.09 5.35
N LEU A 195 -6.28 -1.44 5.11
CA LEU A 195 -5.83 -2.02 3.83
C LEU A 195 -5.92 -3.55 3.83
N ILE A 196 -5.68 -4.17 4.98
CA ILE A 196 -5.77 -5.62 5.16
C ILE A 196 -6.56 -5.96 6.42
N ALA A 197 -7.04 -7.20 6.52
CA ALA A 197 -7.49 -7.81 7.75
C ALA A 197 -6.49 -8.91 8.15
N TYR A 198 -5.94 -8.83 9.37
CA TYR A 198 -5.00 -9.81 9.88
C TYR A 198 -5.63 -10.67 10.97
N ILE A 199 -6.03 -11.88 10.59
CA ILE A 199 -6.68 -12.85 11.47
C ILE A 199 -5.57 -13.61 12.23
N GLU A 200 -5.13 -13.06 13.36
CA GLU A 200 -4.00 -13.57 14.15
C GLU A 200 -4.13 -15.07 14.50
N LYS A 201 -5.33 -15.54 14.85
CA LYS A 201 -5.57 -16.92 15.29
C LYS A 201 -5.25 -17.96 14.21
N ASP A 202 -5.49 -17.59 12.97
CA ASP A 202 -5.31 -18.47 11.80
C ASP A 202 -4.05 -18.07 10.99
N GLU A 203 -3.33 -17.04 11.44
CA GLU A 203 -2.20 -16.42 10.74
C GLU A 203 -2.55 -16.05 9.29
N MET A 204 -3.77 -15.57 9.09
CA MET A 204 -4.33 -15.30 7.77
C MET A 204 -4.42 -13.81 7.50
N ILE A 205 -3.88 -13.41 6.37
CA ILE A 205 -3.96 -12.07 5.82
C ILE A 205 -5.02 -12.08 4.72
N LYS A 206 -5.92 -11.10 4.72
CA LYS A 206 -6.88 -10.85 3.64
C LYS A 206 -6.81 -9.38 3.23
N THR A 207 -7.09 -9.08 1.97
CA THR A 207 -7.22 -7.70 1.52
C THR A 207 -8.57 -7.13 1.95
N MET A 208 -8.61 -5.83 2.20
CA MET A 208 -9.85 -5.08 2.42
C MET A 208 -10.29 -4.39 1.13
N PRO A 209 -11.59 -4.06 0.98
CA PRO A 209 -12.10 -3.38 -0.22
C PRO A 209 -11.32 -2.11 -0.57
N LYS A 210 -10.86 -1.35 0.44
CA LYS A 210 -10.03 -0.15 0.26
C LYS A 210 -8.73 -0.43 -0.50
N LEU A 211 -8.04 -1.51 -0.18
CA LEU A 211 -6.82 -1.89 -0.91
C LEU A 211 -7.17 -2.37 -2.31
N ASP A 212 -8.21 -3.19 -2.46
CA ASP A 212 -8.67 -3.65 -3.78
C ASP A 212 -8.99 -2.45 -4.70
N HIS A 213 -9.70 -1.43 -4.20
CA HIS A 213 -9.98 -0.18 -4.91
C HIS A 213 -8.72 0.58 -5.33
N PHE A 214 -7.75 0.73 -4.42
CA PHE A 214 -6.49 1.41 -4.74
C PHE A 214 -5.63 0.63 -5.73
N MET A 215 -5.68 -0.70 -5.70
CA MET A 215 -4.94 -1.53 -6.65
C MET A 215 -5.63 -1.56 -8.01
N ASP A 216 -6.97 -1.60 -8.09
CA ASP A 216 -7.66 -1.44 -9.36
C ASP A 216 -7.31 -0.07 -9.99
N TRP A 217 -7.25 1.00 -9.21
CA TRP A 217 -6.79 2.30 -9.72
C TRP A 217 -5.32 2.32 -10.17
N ASN A 218 -4.40 1.85 -9.32
CA ASN A 218 -2.96 1.94 -9.56
C ASN A 218 -2.43 0.90 -10.55
N LEU A 219 -3.03 -0.31 -10.61
CA LEU A 219 -2.58 -1.42 -11.44
C LEU A 219 -3.27 -1.50 -12.81
N LEU A 220 -4.47 -0.91 -12.97
CA LEU A 220 -5.01 -0.68 -14.32
C LEU A 220 -4.16 0.34 -15.11
N ASN A 221 -3.22 1.02 -14.45
CA ASN A 221 -2.10 1.70 -15.09
C ASN A 221 -0.91 0.72 -15.26
N ARG A 222 -0.90 -0.03 -16.37
CA ARG A 222 0.08 -1.08 -16.72
C ARG A 222 1.54 -0.75 -16.36
N VAL A 223 1.96 0.51 -16.51
CA VAL A 223 3.33 0.98 -16.28
C VAL A 223 3.79 0.77 -14.82
N ASN A 224 2.93 1.02 -13.84
CA ASN A 224 3.29 0.88 -12.42
C ASN A 224 3.37 -0.60 -12.01
N TYR A 225 2.43 -1.41 -12.53
CA TYR A 225 2.43 -2.85 -12.32
C TYR A 225 3.65 -3.53 -12.95
N GLU A 226 3.96 -3.21 -14.20
CA GLU A 226 5.14 -3.70 -14.92
C GLU A 226 6.44 -3.27 -14.25
N ARG A 227 6.51 -2.08 -13.65
CA ARG A 227 7.69 -1.66 -12.86
C ARG A 227 7.86 -2.50 -11.59
N VAL A 228 6.77 -2.80 -10.88
CA VAL A 228 6.83 -3.63 -9.67
C VAL A 228 7.14 -5.09 -10.02
N LEU A 229 6.51 -5.62 -11.06
CA LEU A 229 6.76 -6.97 -11.57
C LEU A 229 8.14 -7.12 -12.16
N SER A 230 8.64 -6.18 -12.94
CA SER A 230 9.99 -6.25 -13.50
C SER A 230 11.01 -6.34 -12.35
N VAL A 231 10.85 -5.54 -11.31
CA VAL A 231 11.72 -5.62 -10.13
C VAL A 231 11.64 -6.96 -9.39
N LEU A 232 10.47 -7.61 -9.33
CA LEU A 232 10.26 -8.82 -8.51
C LEU A 232 10.24 -10.15 -9.27
N ARG A 233 9.92 -10.13 -10.56
CA ARG A 233 9.56 -11.28 -11.39
C ARG A 233 9.85 -11.06 -12.88
N HIS A 234 10.98 -10.46 -13.31
CA HIS A 234 11.29 -10.54 -14.76
C HIS A 234 11.17 -12.00 -15.19
N THR A 235 10.14 -12.25 -16.00
CA THR A 235 9.80 -13.49 -16.66
C THR A 235 11.01 -13.84 -17.48
N GLY A 236 11.47 -15.07 -17.34
CA GLY A 236 12.32 -15.67 -18.35
C GLY A 236 11.48 -15.79 -19.61
N GLU A 237 11.41 -14.73 -20.40
CA GLU A 237 11.31 -14.85 -21.84
C GLU A 237 12.75 -14.68 -22.33
N GLU A 238 13.46 -15.81 -22.29
CA GLU A 238 14.39 -16.08 -23.37
C GLU A 238 13.54 -15.98 -24.65
N GLU A 239 13.65 -14.87 -25.37
CA GLU A 239 13.45 -14.91 -26.82
C GLU A 239 14.54 -15.84 -27.35
N SER A 240 14.21 -17.13 -27.36
CA SER A 240 14.77 -18.09 -28.30
C SER A 240 14.21 -17.73 -29.67
N ASP A 241 14.80 -16.72 -30.30
CA ASP A 241 14.62 -16.49 -31.73
C ASP A 241 15.94 -16.85 -32.44
N GLU A 242 15.78 -17.84 -33.32
CA GLU A 242 16.76 -18.42 -34.26
C GLU A 242 17.47 -17.40 -35.14
#